data_AF-A0A7C6YVD9-F1
#
_entry.id   AF-A0A7C6YVD9-F1
#
_cell.length_a   1.000
_cell.length_b   1.000
_cell.length_c   1.000
_cell.angle_alpha   90.00
_cell.angle_beta   90.00
_cell.angle_gamma   90.00
#
_symmetry.space_group_name_H-M   'P 1'
#
loop_
_entity.id
_entity.type
_entity.pdbx_description
1 polymer ?
#
loop_
_entity_poly.entity_id
_entity_poly.type
_entity_poly.pdbx_seq_one_letter_code
_entity_poly.pdbx_strand_id
1 'polypeptide(L)' 'MFKCPFCNQPMDELDPGDHMGSSDLYICGACQVEHAVYWQHGDGAHPLEDEEK' A
#
# COMPACT_ATOMS: atom_id res chain seq x y z
N MET A 1 6.43 9.97 -2.30
CA MET A 1 6.37 9.61 -3.73
C MET A 1 6.85 8.18 -3.91
N PHE A 2 5.95 7.28 -4.30
CA PHE A 2 6.24 5.89 -4.61
C PHE A 2 6.87 5.81 -6.02
N LYS A 3 7.86 4.93 -6.23
CA LYS A 3 8.54 4.77 -7.52
C LYS A 3 8.26 3.39 -8.09
N CYS A 4 8.04 3.32 -9.40
CA CYS A 4 7.88 2.06 -10.10
C CYS A 4 9.17 1.23 -10.00
N PRO A 5 9.13 -0.04 -9.52
CA PRO A 5 10.32 -0.87 -9.40
C PRO A 5 10.92 -1.28 -10.76
N PHE A 6 10.18 -1.10 -11.86
CA PHE A 6 10.61 -1.46 -13.21
C PHE A 6 11.28 -0.30 -13.96
N CYS A 7 10.62 0.86 -14.02
CA CYS A 7 11.09 2.02 -14.79
C CYS A 7 11.60 3.17 -13.90
N ASN A 8 11.54 3.03 -12.57
CA ASN A 8 11.97 4.03 -11.59
C ASN A 8 11.28 5.42 -11.71
N GLN A 9 10.21 5.49 -12.50
CA GLN A 9 9.36 6.66 -12.66
C GLN A 9 8.42 6.83 -11.45
N PRO A 10 7.99 8.06 -11.15
CA PRO A 10 6.97 8.28 -10.13
C PRO A 10 5.68 7.52 -10.50
N MET A 11 5.06 6.91 -9.49
CA MET A 11 3.71 6.34 -9.59
C MET A 11 2.68 7.37 -9.13
N ASP A 12 1.56 7.40 -9.82
CA ASP A 12 0.39 8.22 -9.48
C ASP A 12 -0.51 7.43 -8.54
N GLU A 13 -0.98 8.09 -7.48
CA GLU A 13 -1.98 7.55 -6.56
C GLU A 13 -3.35 7.65 -7.24
N LEU A 14 -4.08 6.55 -7.26
CA LEU A 14 -5.47 6.48 -7.68
C LEU A 14 -6.33 6.84 -6.48
N ASP A 15 -7.22 7.81 -6.66
CA ASP A 15 -8.05 8.35 -5.59
C ASP A 15 -8.84 7.23 -4.89
N PRO A 16 -8.67 7.05 -3.57
CA PRO A 16 -9.34 5.99 -2.83
C PRO A 16 -10.86 6.21 -2.70
N GLY A 17 -11.40 7.36 -3.14
CA GLY A 17 -12.84 7.64 -3.15
C GLY A 17 -13.65 6.76 -4.12
N ASP A 18 -13.01 6.26 -5.19
CA ASP A 18 -13.63 5.31 -6.13
C ASP A 18 -13.42 3.84 -5.71
N HIS A 19 -12.47 3.58 -4.80
CA HIS A 19 -12.09 2.25 -4.35
C HIS A 19 -12.57 2.05 -2.91
N MET A 20 -13.77 1.49 -2.75
CA MET A 20 -14.32 1.12 -1.44
C MET A 20 -13.34 0.21 -0.66
N GLY A 21 -12.53 0.80 0.22
CA GLY A 21 -11.87 0.10 1.32
C GLY A 21 -10.34 0.13 1.32
N SER A 22 -9.80 0.90 2.27
CA SER A 22 -8.52 0.67 2.99
C SER A 22 -7.29 0.27 2.16
N SER A 23 -7.27 0.62 0.87
CA SER A 23 -6.25 0.21 -0.07
C SER A 23 -5.88 1.42 -0.91
N ASP A 24 -4.65 1.90 -0.76
CA ASP A 24 -4.12 2.92 -1.65
C ASP A 24 -3.64 2.21 -2.92
N LEU A 25 -4.18 2.59 -4.06
CA LEU A 25 -3.81 2.06 -5.37
C LEU A 25 -2.85 3.01 -6.05
N TYR A 26 -1.75 2.48 -6.57
CA TYR A 26 -0.72 3.25 -7.28
C TYR A 26 -0.56 2.69 -8.69
N ILE A 27 -0.54 3.55 -9.69
CA ILE A 27 -0.31 3.17 -11.08
C ILE A 27 0.92 3.89 -11.65
N CYS A 28 1.75 3.17 -12.38
CA CYS A 28 2.82 3.79 -13.15
C CYS A 28 2.33 4.09 -14.57
N GLY A 29 2.22 5.37 -14.96
CA GLY A 29 1.80 5.74 -16.32
C GLY A 29 2.73 5.26 -17.44
N ALA A 30 4.02 5.04 -17.15
CA ALA A 30 5.00 4.59 -18.14
C ALA A 30 4.98 3.06 -18.34
N CYS A 31 4.86 2.32 -17.23
CA CYS A 31 4.92 0.86 -17.23
C CYS A 31 3.52 0.20 -17.20
N GLN A 32 2.46 0.97 -16.98
CA GLN A 32 1.08 0.52 -16.74
C GLN A 32 0.97 -0.57 -15.65
N VAL A 33 1.88 -0.51 -14.66
CA VAL A 33 1.89 -1.44 -13.53
C VAL A 33 1.06 -0.85 -12.40
N GLU A 34 0.14 -1.65 -11.88
CA GLU A 34 -0.71 -1.34 -10.73
C GLU A 34 -0.14 -1.97 -9.45
N HIS A 35 -0.19 -1.22 -8.35
CA HIS A 35 0.27 -1.65 -7.04
C HIS A 35 -0.78 -1.28 -6.00
N ALA A 36 -1.38 -2.26 -5.35
CA ALA A 36 -2.30 -2.03 -4.24
C ALA A 36 -1.52 -2.14 -2.92
N VAL A 37 -1.53 -1.08 -2.12
CA VAL A 37 -1.04 -1.09 -0.75
C VAL A 37 -2.25 -1.25 0.15
N TYR A 38 -2.41 -2.45 0.70
CA TYR A 38 -3.45 -2.70 1.69
C TYR A 38 -2.94 -2.23 3.06
N TRP A 39 -3.59 -1.23 3.63
CA TRP A 39 -3.35 -0.86 5.02
C TRP A 39 -4.31 -1.68 5.87
N GLN A 40 -3.79 -2.68 6.59
CA GLN A 40 -4.55 -3.25 7.70
C GLN A 40 -4.75 -2.12 8.73
N HIS A 41 -5.98 -1.60 8.79
CA HIS A 41 -6.41 -0.79 9.93
C HIS A 41 -6.14 -1.61 11.19
N GLY A 42 -5.27 -1.08 12.05
CA GLY A 42 -4.57 -1.82 13.08
C GLY A 42 -5.43 -2.79 13.87
N ASP A 43 -5.18 -4.09 13.67
CA ASP A 43 -5.14 -4.97 14.82
C ASP A 43 -3.83 -4.62 15.54
N GLY A 44 -3.95 -4.31 16.83
CA GLY A 44 -2.94 -3.58 17.59
C GLY A 44 -1.53 -4.12 17.38
N ALA A 45 -0.56 -3.20 17.33
CA ALA A 45 0.80 -3.50 17.70
C ALA A 45 0.83 -3.92 19.17
N HIS A 46 0.35 -5.12 19.48
CA HIS A 46 0.71 -5.81 20.70
C HIS A 46 2.14 -6.30 20.48
N PRO A 47 3.15 -5.76 21.20
CA PRO A 47 4.39 -6.50 21.30
C PRO A 47 4.03 -7.89 21.83
N LEU A 48 4.50 -8.93 21.15
CA LEU A 48 4.54 -10.29 21.69
C LEU A 48 5.49 -10.24 22.90
N GLU A 49 5.00 -9.76 24.03
CA GLU A 49 5.64 -10.01 25.32
C GLU A 49 5.23 -11.42 25.72
N ASP A 50 6.22 -12.30 25.56
CA ASP A 50 6.32 -13.68 25.98
C ASP A 50 5.66 -13.90 27.36
N GLU A 51 4.45 -14.49 27.40
CA GLU A 51 3.88 -15.00 28.64
C GLU A 51 4.39 -16.44 28.84
N GLU A 52 5.57 -16.54 29.45
CA GLU A 52 6.12 -17.77 30.01
C GLU A 52 5.28 -18.17 31.23
N LYS A 53 4.62 -19.34 31.19
CA LYS A 53 4.09 -20.02 32.39
C LYS A 53 4.05 -21.54 32.25
#